data_AF-A0A5Q4GPV5-F1
#
_entry.id   AF-A0A5Q4GPV5-F1
#
_cell.length_a   1.000
_cell.length_b   1.000
_cell.length_c   1.000
_cell.angle_alpha   90.00
_cell.angle_beta   90.00
_cell.angle_gamma   90.00
#
_symmetry.space_group_name_H-M   'P 1'
#
loop_
_entity.id
_entity.type
_entity.pdbx_description
1 polymer ?
#
loop_
_entity_poly.entity_id
_entity_poly.type
_entity_poly.pdbx_seq_one_letter_code
_entity_poly.pdbx_strand_id
1 'polypeptide(L)'
;MKTSSKSSGDAVLIWLLATGVLWSSGCQHFGARQQPCADFACGAVPAPAGTYRDQWHAEQTARADRDFFMFYLYEWQGDSDQLSSFGQRHLHRAVDRAAQTPYPFVIEPSGDRELDQRRVQAMQLALVEHDPALGHYPIIVGFSDAEPLYGFESQRVIRGYMGGMGGGMGGGMLGGMLVVV
;
A
#
# COMPACT_ATOMS: atom_id res chain seq x y z
N MET A 1 19.72 -65.19 -23.78
CA MET A 1 18.76 -64.93 -22.69
C MET A 1 18.56 -63.42 -22.59
N LYS A 2 17.35 -62.93 -22.86
CA LYS A 2 16.97 -61.50 -22.81
C LYS A 2 16.49 -61.17 -21.40
N THR A 3 17.14 -60.23 -20.72
CA THR A 3 16.64 -59.66 -19.46
C THR A 3 15.83 -58.40 -19.77
N SER A 4 14.58 -58.40 -19.32
CA SER A 4 13.61 -57.31 -19.46
C SER A 4 13.77 -56.36 -18.27
N SER A 5 14.11 -55.10 -18.56
CA SER A 5 14.14 -53.99 -17.60
C SER A 5 12.72 -53.43 -17.45
N LYS A 6 12.19 -53.42 -16.22
CA LYS A 6 10.85 -52.90 -15.88
C LYS A 6 11.00 -51.52 -15.24
N SER A 7 10.39 -50.53 -15.88
CA SER A 7 10.40 -49.10 -15.57
C SER A 7 9.90 -48.78 -14.15
N SER A 8 10.71 -48.01 -13.41
CA SER A 8 10.49 -47.56 -12.03
C SER A 8 9.78 -46.19 -11.94
N GLY A 9 9.11 -45.74 -13.00
CA GLY A 9 8.59 -44.37 -13.12
C GLY A 9 7.21 -44.11 -12.48
N ASP A 10 6.40 -45.15 -12.29
CA ASP A 10 4.96 -44.95 -12.02
C ASP A 10 4.62 -44.85 -10.53
N ALA A 11 5.55 -45.17 -9.62
CA ALA A 11 5.29 -45.20 -8.18
C ALA A 11 5.40 -43.82 -7.49
N VAL A 12 6.09 -42.85 -8.11
CA VAL A 12 6.34 -41.54 -7.49
C VAL A 12 5.19 -40.56 -7.76
N LEU A 13 4.49 -40.71 -8.90
CA LEU A 13 3.38 -39.83 -9.26
C LEU A 13 2.12 -40.03 -8.39
N ILE A 14 1.95 -41.22 -7.80
CA ILE A 14 0.77 -41.54 -6.98
C ILE A 14 0.88 -40.92 -5.57
N TRP A 15 2.09 -40.69 -5.05
CA TRP A 15 2.29 -40.08 -3.72
C TRP A 15 2.18 -38.55 -3.70
N LEU A 16 2.34 -37.88 -4.84
CA LEU A 16 2.24 -36.41 -4.93
C LEU A 16 0.79 -35.91 -5.08
N LEU A 17 -0.16 -36.75 -5.48
CA LEU A 17 -1.58 -36.37 -5.59
C LEU A 17 -2.35 -36.52 -4.27
N ALA A 18 -1.84 -37.31 -3.32
CA ALA A 18 -2.54 -37.58 -2.05
C ALA A 18 -2.28 -36.54 -0.94
N THR A 19 -1.26 -35.68 -1.08
CA THR A 19 -0.85 -34.71 -0.05
C THR A 19 -1.32 -33.28 -0.28
N GLY A 20 -2.07 -33.01 -1.35
CA GLY A 20 -2.50 -31.65 -1.74
C GLY A 20 -3.86 -31.16 -1.22
N VAL A 21 -4.64 -31.95 -0.47
CA VAL A 21 -6.07 -31.64 -0.19
C VAL A 21 -6.35 -31.23 1.27
N LEU A 22 -5.36 -31.18 2.16
CA LEU A 22 -5.60 -30.94 3.60
C LEU A 22 -5.33 -29.51 4.11
N TRP A 23 -5.19 -28.51 3.23
CA TRP A 23 -4.86 -27.13 3.62
C TRP A 23 -5.88 -26.06 3.19
N SER A 24 -7.16 -26.40 3.04
CA SER A 24 -8.21 -25.42 2.68
C SER A 24 -9.41 -25.37 3.64
N SER A 25 -9.29 -25.86 4.87
CA SER A 25 -10.27 -25.61 5.94
C SER A 25 -9.95 -24.34 6.72
N GLY A 26 -9.75 -23.22 6.00
CA GLY A 26 -9.89 -21.89 6.57
C GLY A 26 -11.36 -21.63 6.87
N CYS A 27 -11.72 -21.54 8.14
CA CYS A 27 -12.96 -21.03 8.74
C CYS A 27 -14.13 -20.73 7.78
N GLN A 28 -14.85 -21.78 7.34
CA GLN A 28 -16.22 -21.64 6.82
C GLN A 28 -17.22 -21.97 7.94
N HIS A 29 -17.31 -21.12 8.96
CA HIS A 29 -18.37 -21.19 9.97
C HIS A 29 -19.37 -20.05 9.79
N PHE A 30 -19.96 -19.95 8.59
CA PHE A 30 -21.22 -19.23 8.38
C PHE A 30 -22.17 -20.13 7.58
N GLY A 31 -22.48 -21.29 8.19
CA GLY A 31 -23.61 -22.11 7.78
C GLY A 31 -24.90 -21.31 7.96
N ALA A 32 -25.65 -21.19 6.88
CA ALA A 32 -26.79 -20.31 6.68
C ALA A 32 -28.05 -20.62 7.53
N ARG A 33 -27.98 -20.82 8.85
CA ARG A 33 -29.20 -21.11 9.64
C ARG A 33 -29.42 -20.44 10.98
N GLN A 34 -28.47 -19.74 11.57
CA GLN A 34 -28.77 -18.81 12.66
C GLN A 34 -27.76 -17.69 12.53
N GLN A 35 -28.17 -16.50 12.09
CA GLN A 35 -27.39 -15.33 12.37
C GLN A 35 -27.71 -14.97 13.83
N PRO A 36 -26.82 -15.20 14.81
CA PRO A 36 -27.06 -14.83 16.22
C PRO A 36 -27.25 -13.32 16.44
N CYS A 37 -27.34 -12.54 15.36
CA CYS A 37 -27.54 -11.10 15.35
C CYS A 37 -28.73 -10.66 14.46
N ALA A 38 -29.60 -11.58 14.02
CA ALA A 38 -30.75 -11.22 13.15
C ALA A 38 -31.78 -10.29 13.83
N ASP A 39 -31.81 -10.28 15.17
CA ASP A 39 -32.74 -9.46 15.96
C ASP A 39 -32.30 -7.99 16.08
N PHE A 40 -31.08 -7.67 15.65
CA PHE A 40 -30.54 -6.33 15.68
C PHE A 40 -30.43 -5.79 14.26
N ALA A 41 -30.82 -4.52 14.08
CA ALA A 41 -30.54 -3.84 12.81
C ALA A 41 -29.03 -3.89 12.52
N CYS A 42 -28.63 -4.04 11.25
CA CYS A 42 -27.22 -3.91 10.86
C CYS A 42 -26.64 -2.62 11.48
N GLY A 43 -25.43 -2.67 12.02
CA GLY A 43 -24.81 -1.50 12.69
C GLY A 43 -25.28 -1.21 14.12
N ALA A 44 -26.22 -1.98 14.70
CA ALA A 44 -26.64 -1.81 16.09
C ALA A 44 -25.61 -2.31 17.11
N VAL A 45 -24.70 -3.22 16.72
CA VAL A 45 -23.58 -3.65 17.56
C VAL A 45 -22.39 -2.73 17.27
N PRO A 46 -21.87 -1.98 18.26
CA PRO A 46 -20.70 -1.15 18.06
C PRO A 46 -19.48 -2.01 17.71
N ALA A 47 -18.56 -1.46 16.91
CA ALA A 47 -17.29 -2.11 16.63
C ALA A 47 -16.55 -2.44 17.94
N PRO A 48 -15.83 -3.57 18.02
CA PRO A 48 -15.11 -3.93 19.23
C PRO A 48 -14.08 -2.84 19.58
N ALA A 49 -13.82 -2.66 20.87
CA ALA A 49 -12.85 -1.69 21.33
C ALA A 49 -11.49 -1.98 20.67
N GLY A 50 -10.91 -0.97 20.02
CA GLY A 50 -9.63 -1.08 19.32
C GLY A 50 -9.71 -1.05 17.79
N THR A 51 -10.86 -1.36 17.16
CA THR A 51 -10.96 -1.38 15.68
C THR A 51 -10.47 -0.08 15.03
N TYR A 52 -10.86 1.07 15.59
CA TYR A 52 -10.45 2.39 15.09
C TYR A 52 -8.99 2.73 15.40
N ARG A 53 -8.47 2.23 16.53
CA ARG A 53 -7.06 2.44 16.93
C ARG A 53 -6.13 1.65 16.01
N ASP A 54 -6.49 0.41 15.70
CA ASP A 54 -5.67 -0.47 14.86
C ASP A 54 -5.61 0.06 13.42
N GLN A 55 -6.73 0.59 12.91
CA GLN A 55 -6.77 1.29 11.62
C GLN A 55 -5.86 2.52 11.60
N TRP A 56 -5.91 3.36 12.65
CA TRP A 56 -5.01 4.50 12.78
C TRP A 56 -3.53 4.06 12.79
N HIS A 57 -3.17 3.04 13.56
CA HIS A 57 -1.80 2.53 13.57
C HIS A 57 -1.38 2.01 12.20
N ALA A 58 -2.25 1.30 11.49
CA ALA A 58 -1.96 0.84 10.13
C ALA A 58 -1.70 2.01 9.17
N GLU A 59 -2.49 3.08 9.24
CA GLU A 59 -2.30 4.29 8.42
C GLU A 59 -0.99 5.01 8.75
N GLN A 60 -0.63 5.11 10.04
CA GLN A 60 0.64 5.71 10.47
C GLN A 60 1.85 4.88 9.99
N THR A 61 1.78 3.56 10.12
CA THR A 61 2.82 2.66 9.62
C THR A 61 2.98 2.79 8.11
N ALA A 62 1.88 2.83 7.35
CA ALA A 62 1.94 3.01 5.90
C ALA A 62 2.50 4.38 5.46
N ARG A 63 2.37 5.42 6.29
CA ARG A 63 3.02 6.73 6.04
C ARG A 63 4.51 6.68 6.35
N ALA A 64 4.89 6.08 7.48
CA ALA A 64 6.29 5.88 7.81
C ALA A 64 7.02 5.03 6.75
N ASP A 65 6.34 4.03 6.19
CA ASP A 65 6.88 3.22 5.10
C ASP A 65 7.07 4.00 3.80
N ARG A 66 6.18 4.96 3.50
CA ARG A 66 6.34 5.88 2.37
C ARG A 66 7.47 6.87 2.59
N ASP A 67 7.63 7.36 3.81
CA ASP A 67 8.68 8.31 4.18
C ASP A 67 10.10 7.75 3.99
N PHE A 68 10.23 6.43 4.05
CA PHE A 68 11.48 5.74 3.73
C PHE A 68 11.98 5.97 2.29
N PHE A 69 11.12 6.47 1.39
CA PHE A 69 11.48 6.82 0.02
C PHE A 69 11.67 8.32 -0.19
N MET A 70 11.59 9.12 0.88
CA MET A 70 11.84 10.56 0.86
C MET A 70 13.33 10.87 1.02
N PHE A 71 13.84 11.75 0.15
CA PHE A 71 15.19 12.29 0.21
C PHE A 71 15.17 13.74 0.65
N TYR A 72 15.53 13.95 1.91
CA TYR A 72 15.52 15.25 2.57
C TYR A 72 16.71 16.12 2.12
N LEU A 73 16.58 17.44 2.29
CA LEU A 73 17.61 18.41 1.88
C LEU A 73 18.99 18.13 2.49
N TYR A 74 19.05 17.64 3.73
CA TYR A 74 20.31 17.32 4.42
C TYR A 74 21.04 16.09 3.86
N GLU A 75 20.37 15.28 3.02
CA GLU A 75 20.99 14.11 2.39
C GLU A 75 21.81 14.49 1.16
N TRP A 76 21.68 15.72 0.68
CA TRP A 76 22.44 16.28 -0.43
C TRP A 76 23.66 17.05 0.09
N GLN A 77 24.69 17.20 -0.74
CA GLN A 77 25.88 17.98 -0.40
C GLN A 77 25.62 19.47 -0.64
N GLY A 78 25.04 20.16 0.35
CA GLY A 78 24.69 21.58 0.26
C GLY A 78 23.75 21.88 -0.90
N ASP A 79 24.04 22.92 -1.69
CA ASP A 79 23.24 23.35 -2.86
C ASP A 79 23.62 22.60 -4.16
N SER A 80 24.11 21.36 -4.04
CA SER A 80 24.43 20.51 -5.19
C SER A 80 23.36 19.45 -5.45
N ASP A 81 23.50 18.79 -6.60
CA ASP A 81 22.77 17.59 -7.03
C ASP A 81 23.48 16.29 -6.64
N GLN A 82 24.56 16.37 -5.84
CA GLN A 82 25.29 15.19 -5.38
C GLN A 82 24.74 14.71 -4.04
N LEU A 83 24.43 13.42 -3.96
CA LEU A 83 24.10 12.77 -2.69
C LEU A 83 25.31 12.76 -1.76
N SER A 84 25.07 13.04 -0.49
CA SER A 84 26.07 12.85 0.58
C SER A 84 26.32 11.35 0.82
N SER A 85 27.35 11.03 1.60
CA SER A 85 27.60 9.64 2.01
C SER A 85 26.43 9.03 2.79
N PHE A 86 25.65 9.86 3.50
CA PHE A 86 24.44 9.43 4.18
C PHE A 86 23.32 9.15 3.18
N GLY A 87 23.08 10.07 2.24
CA GLY A 87 22.08 9.90 1.18
C GLY A 87 22.34 8.69 0.28
N GLN A 88 23.60 8.39 -0.03
CA GLN A 88 23.97 7.17 -0.76
C GLN A 88 23.62 5.89 0.02
N ARG A 89 23.89 5.85 1.33
CA ARG A 89 23.47 4.71 2.18
C ARG A 89 21.96 4.61 2.30
N HIS A 90 21.25 5.74 2.28
CA HIS A 90 19.80 5.75 2.25
C HIS A 90 19.27 5.16 0.92
N LEU A 91 19.79 5.63 -0.21
CA LEU A 91 19.45 5.14 -1.55
C LEU A 91 19.61 3.64 -1.68
N HIS A 92 20.74 3.07 -1.24
CA HIS A 92 20.94 1.63 -1.29
C HIS A 92 19.83 0.86 -0.56
N ARG A 93 19.48 1.29 0.66
CA ARG A 93 18.42 0.65 1.45
C ARG A 93 17.04 0.85 0.85
N ALA A 94 16.78 2.02 0.26
CA ALA A 94 15.53 2.34 -0.41
C ALA A 94 15.34 1.50 -1.68
N VAL A 95 16.40 1.30 -2.48
CA VAL A 95 16.42 0.42 -3.65
C VAL A 95 16.08 -1.03 -3.27
N ASP A 96 16.72 -1.56 -2.22
CA ASP A 96 16.42 -2.92 -1.73
C ASP A 96 14.94 -3.09 -1.35
N ARG A 97 14.32 -2.03 -0.86
CA ARG A 97 12.90 -2.00 -0.45
C ARG A 97 11.94 -1.69 -1.60
N ALA A 98 12.39 -1.00 -2.65
CA ALA A 98 11.59 -0.67 -3.83
C ALA A 98 11.10 -1.93 -4.56
N ALA A 99 11.85 -3.04 -4.48
CA ALA A 99 11.41 -4.32 -5.03
C ALA A 99 10.15 -4.89 -4.35
N GLN A 100 9.84 -4.46 -3.11
CA GLN A 100 8.74 -4.98 -2.31
C GLN A 100 7.58 -4.00 -2.19
N THR A 101 7.77 -2.74 -2.58
CA THR A 101 6.79 -1.67 -2.36
C THR A 101 6.67 -0.77 -3.59
N PRO A 102 5.46 -0.34 -3.97
CA PRO A 102 5.23 0.46 -5.17
C PRO A 102 5.30 1.99 -4.88
N TYR A 103 6.08 2.44 -3.90
CA TYR A 103 6.10 3.85 -3.49
C TYR A 103 7.12 4.65 -4.29
N PRO A 104 6.76 5.79 -4.88
CA PRO A 104 7.69 6.63 -5.63
C PRO A 104 8.83 7.13 -4.74
N PHE A 105 9.98 7.38 -5.35
CA PHE A 105 11.03 8.18 -4.70
C PHE A 105 10.59 9.63 -4.65
N VAL A 106 10.75 10.28 -3.50
CA VAL A 106 10.37 11.68 -3.30
C VAL A 106 11.61 12.48 -2.95
N ILE A 107 11.74 13.68 -3.51
CA ILE A 107 12.82 14.62 -3.19
C ILE A 107 12.19 15.86 -2.55
N GLU A 108 12.70 16.25 -1.39
CA GLU A 108 12.27 17.47 -0.71
C GLU A 108 12.63 18.71 -1.55
N PRO A 109 11.68 19.63 -1.80
CA PRO A 109 11.93 20.83 -2.60
C PRO A 109 12.93 21.77 -1.91
N SER A 110 13.94 22.21 -2.64
CA SER A 110 14.93 23.18 -2.14
C SER A 110 14.44 24.63 -2.18
N GLY A 111 13.37 24.89 -2.96
CA GLY A 111 12.94 26.24 -3.32
C GLY A 111 13.57 26.75 -4.62
N ASP A 112 14.57 26.07 -5.16
CA ASP A 112 15.14 26.30 -6.50
C ASP A 112 14.72 25.17 -7.45
N ARG A 113 13.84 25.50 -8.40
CA ARG A 113 13.31 24.54 -9.38
C ARG A 113 14.37 23.94 -10.29
N GLU A 114 15.41 24.70 -10.64
CA GLU A 114 16.47 24.18 -11.49
C GLU A 114 17.35 23.18 -10.73
N LEU A 115 17.64 23.46 -9.46
CA LEU A 115 18.35 22.54 -8.57
C LEU A 115 17.53 21.26 -8.34
N ASP A 116 16.24 21.38 -8.08
CA ASP A 116 15.35 20.22 -7.88
C ASP A 116 15.30 19.33 -9.13
N GLN A 117 15.26 19.92 -10.34
CA GLN A 117 15.33 19.17 -11.60
C GLN A 117 16.66 18.42 -11.78
N ARG A 118 17.80 19.06 -11.43
CA ARG A 118 19.11 18.39 -11.46
C ARG A 118 19.16 17.23 -10.47
N ARG A 119 18.61 17.39 -9.27
CA ARG A 119 18.50 16.32 -8.26
C ARG A 119 17.65 15.15 -8.74
N VAL A 120 16.53 15.41 -9.41
CA VAL A 120 15.71 14.36 -10.04
C VAL A 120 16.53 13.58 -11.09
N GLN A 121 17.28 14.28 -11.95
CA GLN A 121 18.13 13.63 -12.97
C GLN A 121 19.26 12.82 -12.32
N ALA A 122 19.93 13.37 -11.30
CA ALA A 122 20.99 12.68 -10.56
C ALA A 122 20.46 11.42 -9.85
N MET A 123 19.28 11.51 -9.22
CA MET A 123 18.62 10.37 -8.60
C MET A 123 18.26 9.30 -9.65
N GLN A 124 17.73 9.72 -10.81
CA GLN A 124 17.39 8.79 -11.89
C GLN A 124 18.62 8.04 -12.40
N LEU A 125 19.75 8.74 -12.58
CA LEU A 125 21.01 8.13 -12.98
C LEU A 125 21.52 7.15 -11.91
N ALA A 126 21.48 7.54 -10.63
CA ALA A 126 21.89 6.68 -9.53
C ALA A 126 21.04 5.41 -9.42
N LEU A 127 19.72 5.52 -9.65
CA LEU A 127 18.82 4.36 -9.69
C LEU A 127 19.16 3.41 -10.84
N VAL A 128 19.43 3.94 -12.05
CA VAL A 128 19.84 3.14 -13.21
C VAL A 128 21.18 2.45 -12.98
N GLU A 129 22.12 3.12 -12.30
CA GLU A 129 23.41 2.55 -11.95
C GLU A 129 23.27 1.37 -10.96
N HIS A 130 22.34 1.47 -10.02
CA HIS A 130 22.02 0.37 -9.09
C HIS A 130 21.30 -0.79 -9.78
N ASP A 131 20.25 -0.51 -10.53
CA ASP A 131 19.49 -1.50 -11.31
C ASP A 131 18.85 -0.83 -12.54
N PRO A 132 19.22 -1.24 -13.77
CA PRO A 132 18.61 -0.73 -15.00
C PRO A 132 17.08 -0.84 -15.05
N ALA A 133 16.49 -1.81 -14.34
CA ALA A 133 15.03 -1.96 -14.27
C ALA A 133 14.34 -0.80 -13.53
N LEU A 134 15.07 -0.11 -12.64
CA LEU A 134 14.58 1.07 -11.91
C LEU A 134 14.65 2.37 -12.73
N GLY A 135 15.14 2.30 -13.98
CA GLY A 135 15.24 3.47 -14.87
C GLY A 135 13.92 4.15 -15.23
N HIS A 136 12.79 3.52 -14.93
CA HIS A 136 11.44 4.06 -15.14
C HIS A 136 10.69 4.30 -13.84
N TYR A 137 11.34 4.17 -12.69
CA TYR A 137 10.70 4.32 -11.41
C TYR A 137 10.30 5.79 -11.18
N PRO A 138 9.08 6.09 -10.70
CA PRO A 138 8.63 7.46 -10.53
C PRO A 138 9.42 8.20 -9.45
N ILE A 139 9.92 9.39 -9.81
CA ILE A 139 10.58 10.34 -8.91
C ILE A 139 9.77 11.63 -8.90
N ILE A 140 9.40 12.11 -7.72
CA ILE A 140 8.53 13.29 -7.55
C ILE A 140 9.23 14.28 -6.61
N VAL A 141 9.04 15.58 -6.86
CA VAL A 141 9.47 16.63 -5.92
C VAL A 141 8.27 17.00 -5.05
N GLY A 142 8.40 16.91 -3.74
CA GLY A 142 7.29 17.12 -2.81
C GLY A 142 7.72 17.07 -1.34
N PHE A 143 6.76 17.32 -0.45
CA PHE A 143 6.97 17.22 1.01
C PHE A 143 6.60 15.83 1.53
N SER A 144 7.05 15.49 2.75
CA SER A 144 6.75 14.20 3.35
C SER A 144 5.28 14.08 3.73
N ASP A 145 4.68 12.93 3.40
CA ASP A 145 3.33 12.55 3.86
C ASP A 145 3.29 12.17 5.36
N ALA A 146 4.47 11.90 5.94
CA ALA A 146 4.63 11.39 7.29
C ALA A 146 4.91 12.49 8.32
N GLU A 147 5.28 13.70 7.90
CA GLU A 147 5.49 14.81 8.84
C GLU A 147 4.15 15.38 9.32
N PRO A 148 3.80 15.25 10.62
CA PRO A 148 2.63 15.91 11.18
C PRO A 148 2.91 17.38 11.55
N LEU A 149 4.08 17.93 11.15
CA LEU A 149 4.65 19.14 11.75
C LEU A 149 4.37 20.44 11.02
N TYR A 150 3.93 20.42 9.76
CA TYR A 150 3.70 21.64 8.98
C TYR A 150 2.30 22.25 9.13
N GLY A 151 1.43 21.72 10.00
CA GLY A 151 0.15 22.38 10.30
C GLY A 151 -0.79 21.62 11.23
N PHE A 152 -1.92 22.27 11.57
CA PHE A 152 -3.05 21.69 12.31
C PHE A 152 -3.93 20.78 11.44
N GLU A 153 -3.38 20.16 10.39
CA GLU A 153 -4.14 19.18 9.62
C GLU A 153 -4.26 17.90 10.43
N SER A 154 -5.32 17.82 11.25
CA SER A 154 -5.85 16.53 11.66
C SER A 154 -6.04 15.73 10.38
N GLN A 155 -5.34 14.60 10.24
CA GLN A 155 -5.46 13.73 9.08
C GLN A 155 -6.95 13.58 8.72
N ARG A 156 -7.28 13.67 7.42
CA ARG A 156 -8.66 13.48 6.93
C ARG A 156 -9.12 12.02 7.07
N VAL A 157 -9.07 11.48 8.28
CA VAL A 157 -9.71 10.24 8.67
C VAL A 157 -11.21 10.51 8.94
N ILE A 158 -11.65 11.78 9.08
CA ILE A 158 -12.97 12.07 9.67
C ILE A 158 -14.15 12.11 8.68
N ARG A 159 -13.97 12.13 7.35
CA ARG A 159 -15.13 12.32 6.44
C ARG A 159 -15.98 11.06 6.20
N GLY A 160 -15.47 9.87 6.52
CA GLY A 160 -16.23 8.61 6.46
C GLY A 160 -16.55 7.99 7.83
N TYR A 161 -15.91 8.45 8.91
CA TYR A 161 -15.98 7.81 10.23
C TYR A 161 -17.08 8.36 11.15
N MET A 162 -17.66 9.53 10.84
CA MET A 162 -18.85 10.10 11.51
C MET A 162 -20.05 10.30 10.56
N GLY A 163 -19.94 9.84 9.31
CA GLY A 163 -21.05 9.79 8.37
C GLY A 163 -21.80 8.50 8.58
N GLY A 164 -22.85 8.54 9.39
CA GLY A 164 -23.75 7.42 9.59
C GLY A 164 -24.14 6.77 8.27
N MET A 165 -24.13 5.44 8.29
CA MET A 165 -25.20 4.60 7.78
C MET A 165 -26.47 5.41 7.40
N GLY A 166 -26.58 5.85 6.14
CA GLY A 166 -27.65 6.76 5.72
C GLY A 166 -27.44 7.38 4.35
N GLY A 167 -27.68 6.60 3.30
CA GLY A 167 -27.68 7.06 1.91
C GLY A 167 -27.61 5.85 0.99
N GLY A 168 -28.71 5.17 0.72
CA GLY A 168 -29.76 5.73 -0.12
C GLY A 168 -29.50 5.20 -1.53
N MET A 169 -29.89 3.95 -1.77
CA MET A 169 -30.03 3.44 -3.12
C MET A 169 -31.01 4.33 -3.86
N GLY A 170 -30.47 5.20 -4.72
CA GLY A 170 -31.22 5.78 -5.81
C GLY A 170 -31.73 4.65 -6.70
N GLY A 171 -33.00 4.31 -6.53
CA GLY A 171 -33.83 3.64 -7.54
C GLY A 171 -34.93 4.62 -7.91
N GLY A 172 -34.89 5.15 -9.13
CA GLY A 172 -35.86 6.13 -9.59
C GLY A 172 -37.26 5.57 -9.71
N MET A 173 -38.27 6.38 -9.41
CA MET A 173 -39.50 6.51 -10.20
C MET A 173 -40.46 7.55 -9.59
N LEU A 174 -41.00 8.40 -10.47
CA LEU A 174 -42.28 9.14 -10.39
C LEU A 174 -42.36 10.44 -9.58
N GLY A 175 -42.72 11.52 -10.28
CA GLY A 175 -43.51 12.61 -9.70
C GLY A 175 -43.03 14.03 -9.96
N GLY A 176 -42.82 14.43 -11.21
CA GLY A 176 -42.76 15.85 -11.57
C GLY A 176 -44.13 16.49 -11.35
N MET A 177 -44.24 17.37 -10.36
CA MET A 177 -45.40 18.27 -10.21
C MET A 177 -44.97 19.69 -10.53
N LEU A 178 -45.53 20.18 -11.63
CA LEU A 178 -45.58 21.57 -12.06
C LEU A 178 -46.29 22.39 -10.97
N VAL A 179 -45.66 23.46 -10.49
CA VAL A 179 -46.39 24.57 -9.87
C VAL A 179 -46.03 25.83 -10.64
N VAL A 180 -46.98 26.23 -11.49
CA VAL A 180 -47.15 27.61 -11.94
C VAL A 180 -47.85 28.34 -10.81
N VAL A 181 -47.19 29.33 -10.21
CA VAL A 181 -47.74 30.66 -9.90
C VAL A 181 -46.58 31.65 -9.93
#